data_AF-A0A7V7SB04-F1
#
_entry.id   AF-A0A7V7SB04-F1
#
_cell.length_a   1.000
_cell.length_b   1.000
_cell.length_c   1.000
_cell.angle_alpha   90.00
_cell.angle_beta   90.00
_cell.angle_gamma   90.00
#
_symmetry.space_group_name_H-M   'P 1'
#
loop_
_entity.id
_entity.type
_entity.pdbx_description
1 polymer ?
#
loop_
_entity_poly.entity_id
_entity_poly.type
_entity_poly.pdbx_seq_one_letter_code
_entity_poly.pdbx_strand_id
1 'polypeptide(L)' 'MLQITLKAARVNAELSQENAALMLGVTGKTLRNYEQGITAIPGHVLKKASIVYKIPSDNIRLPIINDGKYDDDFF' A
#
# COMPACT_ATOMS: atom_id res chain seq x y z
N MET A 1 -6.16 -11.74 13.97
CA MET A 1 -6.62 -11.59 12.57
C MET A 1 -5.41 -11.66 11.66
N LEU A 2 -5.53 -12.32 10.50
CA LEU A 2 -4.43 -12.44 9.54
C LEU A 2 -4.27 -11.11 8.79
N GLN A 3 -3.14 -10.43 9.02
CA GLN A 3 -2.77 -9.25 8.24
C GLN A 3 -1.55 -9.58 7.39
N ILE A 4 -1.58 -9.18 6.12
CA ILE A 4 -0.48 -9.36 5.17
C ILE A 4 0.05 -8.00 4.73
N THR A 5 1.34 -7.91 4.44
CA THR A 5 1.93 -6.65 3.97
C THR A 5 1.40 -6.29 2.58
N LEU A 6 1.48 -5.00 2.21
CA LEU A 6 1.11 -4.55 0.86
C LEU A 6 1.86 -5.32 -0.25
N LYS A 7 3.13 -5.64 0.00
CA LYS A 7 3.95 -6.46 -0.91
C LYS A 7 3.42 -7.91 -1.01
N ALA A 8 3.10 -8.53 0.13
CA ALA A 8 2.55 -9.88 0.16
C ALA A 8 1.19 -9.94 -0.53
N ALA A 9 0.33 -8.94 -0.33
CA ALA A 9 -0.93 -8.78 -1.04
C ALA A 9 -0.75 -8.78 -2.55
N ARG A 10 0.21 -7.99 -3.05
CA ARG A 10 0.53 -7.93 -4.48
C ARG A 10 1.03 -9.28 -5.01
N VAL A 11 1.94 -9.94 -4.29
CA VAL A 11 2.50 -11.25 -4.68
C VAL A 11 1.40 -12.32 -4.69
N ASN A 12 0.52 -12.32 -3.71
CA ASN A 12 -0.63 -13.24 -3.65
C ASN A 12 -1.65 -12.98 -4.78
N ALA A 13 -1.69 -11.76 -5.29
CA ALA A 13 -2.48 -11.41 -6.48
C ALA A 13 -1.74 -11.71 -7.80
N GLU A 14 -0.54 -12.31 -7.76
CA GLU A 14 0.30 -12.63 -8.92
C GLU A 14 0.67 -11.41 -9.78
N LEU A 15 0.73 -10.24 -9.17
CA LEU A 15 1.02 -8.99 -9.87
C LEU A 15 2.50 -8.60 -9.74
N SER A 16 3.10 -8.21 -10.86
CA SER A 16 4.38 -7.48 -10.84
C SER A 16 4.16 -6.08 -10.22
N GLN A 17 5.24 -5.49 -9.72
CA GLN A 17 5.18 -4.15 -9.15
C GLN A 17 4.75 -3.10 -10.19
N GLU A 18 5.19 -3.24 -11.44
CA GLU A 18 4.82 -2.34 -12.54
C GLU A 18 3.34 -2.48 -12.92
N ASN A 19 2.83 -3.71 -13.04
CA ASN A 19 1.43 -3.96 -13.34
C ASN A 19 0.51 -3.49 -12.21
N ALA A 20 0.88 -3.77 -10.97
CA ALA A 20 0.15 -3.28 -9.81
C ALA A 20 0.13 -1.74 -9.76
N ALA A 21 1.27 -1.09 -10.01
CA ALA A 21 1.35 0.36 -10.04
C ALA A 21 0.46 0.97 -11.14
N LEU A 22 0.47 0.37 -12.34
CA LEU A 22 -0.40 0.77 -13.44
C LEU A 22 -1.88 0.67 -13.06
N MET A 23 -2.31 -0.45 -12.45
CA MET A 23 -3.70 -0.65 -12.01
C MET A 23 -4.11 0.30 -10.87
N LEU A 24 -3.17 0.67 -10.02
CA LEU A 24 -3.39 1.64 -8.94
C LEU A 24 -3.37 3.10 -9.44
N GLY A 25 -2.85 3.34 -10.64
CA GLY A 25 -2.65 4.69 -11.21
C GLY A 25 -1.50 5.44 -10.55
N VAL A 26 -0.46 4.72 -10.11
CA VAL A 26 0.76 5.30 -9.52
C VAL A 26 1.99 4.82 -10.30
N THR A 27 3.14 5.43 -10.05
CA THR A 27 4.40 4.93 -10.63
C THR A 27 4.90 3.70 -9.89
N GLY A 28 5.67 2.83 -10.57
CA GLY A 28 6.32 1.69 -9.93
C GLY A 28 7.19 2.10 -8.72
N LYS A 29 7.88 3.24 -8.82
CA LYS A 29 8.67 3.83 -7.71
C LYS A 29 7.78 4.21 -6.53
N THR A 30 6.65 4.86 -6.78
CA THR A 30 5.68 5.24 -5.74
C THR A 30 5.14 4.01 -5.01
N LEU A 31 4.76 2.96 -5.73
CA LEU A 31 4.32 1.71 -5.11
C LEU A 31 5.44 1.07 -4.27
N ARG A 32 6.69 1.10 -4.76
CA ARG A 32 7.86 0.63 -3.98
C ARG A 32 8.00 1.37 -2.66
N ASN A 33 7.86 2.69 -2.69
CA ASN A 33 7.97 3.53 -1.50
C ASN A 33 6.89 3.19 -0.47
N TYR A 34 5.67 2.92 -0.93
CA TYR A 34 4.58 2.45 -0.06
C TYR A 34 4.88 1.08 0.55
N GLU A 35 5.38 0.13 -0.24
CA GLU A 35 5.76 -1.20 0.25
C GLU A 35 6.93 -1.15 1.26
N GLN A 36 7.82 -0.17 1.13
CA GLN A 36 8.98 0.03 1.99
C GLN A 36 8.73 0.92 3.21
N GLY A 37 7.58 1.63 3.27
CA GLY A 37 7.30 2.60 4.33
C GLY A 37 8.09 3.89 4.24
N ILE A 38 8.53 4.25 3.03
CA ILE A 38 9.19 5.53 2.76
C ILE A 38 8.14 6.65 2.65
N THR A 39 6.95 6.33 2.16
CA THR A 39 5.87 7.31 1.96
C THR A 39 4.54 6.73 2.42
N ALA A 40 3.69 7.57 2.98
CA ALA A 40 2.31 7.19 3.32
C ALA A 40 1.53 6.81 2.06
N ILE A 41 0.82 5.67 2.10
CA ILE A 41 -0.15 5.35 1.05
C ILE A 41 -1.43 6.17 1.30
N PRO A 42 -1.92 6.94 0.32
CA PRO A 42 -3.18 7.64 0.47
C PRO A 42 -4.37 6.67 0.58
N GLY A 43 -5.40 7.02 1.35
CA GLY A 43 -6.57 6.16 1.55
C GLY A 43 -7.30 5.76 0.26
N HIS A 44 -7.32 6.64 -0.75
CA HIS A 44 -7.91 6.32 -2.07
C HIS A 44 -7.11 5.25 -2.83
N VAL A 45 -5.76 5.24 -2.69
CA VAL A 45 -4.90 4.20 -3.28
C VAL A 45 -5.06 2.90 -2.52
N LEU A 46 -5.15 2.94 -1.19
CA LEU A 46 -5.40 1.75 -0.37
C LEU A 46 -6.73 1.08 -0.73
N LYS A 47 -7.79 1.87 -0.93
CA LYS A 47 -9.09 1.36 -1.40
C LYS A 47 -8.99 0.71 -2.78
N LYS A 48 -8.25 1.31 -3.71
CA LYS A 48 -7.98 0.67 -5.02
C LYS A 48 -7.17 -0.61 -4.87
N ALA A 49 -6.17 -0.64 -3.99
CA ALA A 49 -5.35 -1.82 -3.72
C ALA A 49 -6.19 -2.97 -3.18
N SER A 50 -7.17 -2.69 -2.33
CA SER A 50 -8.13 -3.69 -1.86
C SER A 50 -8.87 -4.37 -3.02
N ILE A 51 -9.30 -3.59 -4.01
CA ILE A 51 -9.99 -4.10 -5.21
C ILE A 51 -9.02 -4.89 -6.11
N VAL A 52 -7.85 -4.32 -6.40
CA VAL A 52 -6.85 -4.91 -7.31
C VAL A 52 -6.28 -6.21 -6.74
N TYR A 53 -5.97 -6.25 -5.45
CA TYR A 53 -5.42 -7.42 -4.78
C TYR A 53 -6.49 -8.38 -4.25
N LYS A 54 -7.77 -8.06 -4.43
CA LYS A 54 -8.93 -8.87 -3.98
C LYS A 54 -8.88 -9.23 -2.49
N ILE A 55 -8.43 -8.30 -1.66
CA ILE A 55 -8.36 -8.45 -0.20
C ILE A 55 -8.93 -7.22 0.49
N PRO A 56 -9.57 -7.35 1.66
CA PRO A 56 -10.04 -6.19 2.42
C PRO A 56 -8.87 -5.28 2.82
N SER A 57 -9.07 -3.97 2.81
CA SER A 57 -8.08 -2.98 3.29
C SER A 57 -7.61 -3.26 4.70
N ASP A 58 -8.50 -3.79 5.56
CA ASP A 58 -8.22 -4.07 6.97
C ASP A 58 -7.23 -5.24 7.16
N ASN A 59 -7.11 -6.09 6.13
CA ASN A 59 -6.14 -7.18 6.09
C ASN A 59 -4.81 -6.74 5.47
N ILE A 60 -4.71 -5.51 4.96
CA ILE A 60 -3.48 -4.94 4.40
C ILE A 60 -2.74 -4.18 5.50
N ARG A 61 -1.65 -4.77 5.98
CA ARG A 61 -0.74 -4.10 6.90
C ARG A 61 0.16 -3.13 6.15
N LEU A 62 0.11 -1.88 6.56
CA LEU A 62 1.00 -0.83 6.09
C LEU A 62 2.28 -0.78 6.94
N PRO A 63 3.45 -0.52 6.33
CA PRO A 63 4.68 -0.31 7.07
C PRO A 63 4.60 1.00 7.88
N ILE A 64 5.30 1.02 9.03
CA ILE A 64 5.44 2.22 9.85
C ILE A 64 6.33 3.19 9.07
N ILE A 65 5.80 4.39 8.83
CA ILE A 65 6.47 5.40 8.03
C ILE A 65 7.42 6.17 8.96
N ASN A 66 8.68 6.28 8.59
CA ASN A 66 9.66 7.06 9.35
C ASN A 66 9.83 8.43 8.67
N ASP A 67 8.76 9.23 8.66
CA ASP A 67 8.70 10.48 7.88
C ASP A 67 9.30 11.70 8.60
N GLY A 68 9.91 11.53 9.78
CA GLY A 68 10.48 12.62 10.57
C GLY A 68 9.50 13.74 10.97
N LYS A 69 8.22 13.63 10.56
CA LYS A 69 7.10 14.50 10.85
C LYS A 69 5.97 13.63 11.37
N TYR A 70 5.77 13.71 12.68
CA TYR A 70 4.50 13.33 13.27
C TYR A 70 3.50 14.39 12.79
N ASP A 71 2.50 13.98 12.02
CA ASP A 71 1.30 14.79 11.85
C ASP A 71 0.57 14.75 13.19
N ASP A 72 0.98 15.64 14.10
CA ASP A 72 0.28 16.01 15.32
C ASP A 72 -1.00 16.77 14.95
N ASP A 73 -1.92 16.16 14.21
CA ASP A 73 -3.23 16.74 13.92
C ASP A 73 -4.28 15.62 13.85
N PHE A 74 -4.57 15.04 15.01
CA PHE A 74 -5.87 14.45 15.30
C PHE A 74 -6.43 15.14 16.55
N PHE A 75 -7.27 16.16 16.28
CA PHE A 75 -8.30 16.85 17.09
C PHE A 75 -8.34 16.63 18.61
#